data_AF-A0A250J579-F1
#
_entry.id   AF-A0A250J579-F1
#
_cell.length_a   1.000
_cell.length_b   1.000
_cell.length_c   1.000
_cell.angle_alpha   90.00
_cell.angle_beta   90.00
_cell.angle_gamma   90.00
#
_symmetry.space_group_name_H-M   'P 1'
#
loop_
_entity.id
_entity.type
_entity.pdbx_description
1 polymer ?
#
loop_
_entity_poly.entity_id
_entity_poly.type
_entity_poly.pdbx_seq_one_letter_code
_entity_poly.pdbx_strand_id
1 'polypeptide(L)'
;MLSAIEAIAALKDRLEREKELPVRAVRVTPVDAKELRRLESTLGKVLPEAYLQFITQHGLFCATNWRGMERARMLSPAEVLERHEWNKEFVEEDSFGDGEEEKEAARRELEVRRRLVPFQYIADSYVSDFYSFDTELCRAKGALIMQAYHDDFDLATWLLDETPDLSGCTFDFDEHMRWVLRECLEEGSWGRMDKAG
;
A
#
# COMPACT_ATOMS: atom_id res chain seq x y z
N MET A 1 6.40 -21.15 3.51
CA MET A 1 5.78 -20.26 2.51
C MET A 1 6.90 -19.57 1.76
N LEU A 2 6.72 -19.24 0.48
CA LEU A 2 7.69 -18.43 -0.26
C LEU A 2 7.66 -16.99 0.27
N SER A 3 8.83 -16.40 0.45
CA SER A 3 9.03 -14.98 0.73
C SER A 3 8.67 -14.11 -0.49
N ALA A 4 8.47 -12.81 -0.30
CA ALA A 4 8.19 -11.87 -1.38
C ALA A 4 9.26 -11.92 -2.49
N ILE A 5 10.54 -12.00 -2.13
CA ILE A 5 11.64 -12.02 -3.10
C ILE A 5 11.69 -13.32 -3.90
N GLU A 6 11.41 -14.47 -3.28
CA GLU A 6 11.30 -15.75 -3.97
C GLU A 6 10.14 -15.76 -4.97
N ALA A 7 9.01 -15.16 -4.60
CA ALA A 7 7.86 -15.02 -5.48
C ALA A 7 8.15 -14.09 -6.68
N ILE A 8 8.87 -12.98 -6.47
CA ILE A 8 9.33 -12.10 -7.55
C ILE A 8 10.29 -12.84 -8.49
N ALA A 9 11.24 -13.63 -7.95
CA ALA A 9 12.18 -14.40 -8.75
C ALA A 9 11.45 -15.46 -9.59
N ALA A 10 10.54 -16.22 -8.99
CA ALA A 10 9.73 -17.21 -9.70
C ALA A 10 8.93 -16.59 -10.85
N LEU A 11 8.41 -15.37 -10.67
CA LEU A 11 7.72 -14.66 -11.74
C LEU A 11 8.67 -14.21 -12.86
N LYS A 12 9.86 -13.69 -12.55
CA LYS A 12 10.86 -13.34 -13.56
C LYS A 12 11.17 -14.55 -14.45
N ASP A 13 11.41 -15.71 -13.84
CA ASP A 13 11.69 -16.95 -14.57
C ASP A 13 10.51 -17.40 -15.44
N ARG A 14 9.27 -17.11 -15.03
CA ARG A 14 8.07 -17.40 -15.83
C ARG A 14 7.91 -16.43 -16.99
N LEU A 15 8.18 -15.14 -16.81
CA LEU A 15 8.11 -14.12 -17.88
C LEU A 15 9.10 -14.38 -19.03
N GLU A 16 10.18 -15.12 -18.78
CA GLU A 16 11.10 -15.58 -19.83
C GLU A 16 10.51 -16.68 -20.71
N ARG A 17 9.56 -17.46 -20.18
CA ARG A 17 8.97 -18.64 -20.82
C ARG A 17 7.55 -18.39 -21.37
N GLU A 18 6.76 -17.60 -20.66
CA GLU A 18 5.35 -17.31 -20.93
C GLU A 18 5.20 -15.90 -21.53
N LYS A 19 4.67 -15.80 -22.76
CA LYS A 19 4.52 -14.51 -23.47
C LYS A 19 3.13 -13.87 -23.33
N GLU A 20 2.17 -14.59 -22.76
CA GLU A 20 0.76 -14.18 -22.69
C GLU A 20 0.33 -13.68 -21.30
N LEU A 21 1.30 -13.43 -20.40
CA LEU A 21 0.99 -12.91 -19.08
C LEU A 21 0.48 -11.45 -19.14
N PRO A 22 -0.46 -11.05 -18.26
CA PRO A 22 -0.94 -9.66 -18.14
C PRO A 22 0.18 -8.63 -17.92
N VAL A 23 1.30 -9.07 -17.35
CA VAL A 23 2.52 -8.28 -17.20
C VAL A 23 3.62 -8.69 -18.15
N ARG A 24 4.45 -7.71 -18.47
CA ARG A 24 5.56 -7.85 -19.39
C ARG A 24 6.91 -7.85 -18.70
N ALA A 25 7.05 -7.09 -17.62
CA ALA A 25 8.30 -6.96 -16.91
C ALA A 25 8.07 -6.75 -15.42
N VAL A 26 9.00 -7.29 -14.62
CA VAL A 26 9.12 -6.96 -13.20
C VAL A 26 10.56 -6.57 -12.91
N ARG A 27 10.72 -5.54 -12.08
CA ARG A 27 12.01 -5.00 -11.68
C ARG A 27 12.05 -4.80 -10.17
N VAL A 28 13.25 -4.88 -9.63
CA VAL A 28 13.54 -4.43 -8.27
C VAL A 28 14.68 -3.43 -8.40
N THR A 29 14.45 -2.20 -7.93
CA THR A 29 15.40 -1.10 -8.08
C THR A 29 16.05 -0.82 -6.72
N PRO A 30 17.40 -0.85 -6.62
CA PRO A 30 18.09 -0.49 -5.38
C PRO A 30 17.67 0.87 -4.85
N VAL A 31 17.53 0.98 -3.54
CA VAL A 31 17.13 2.21 -2.86
C VAL A 31 18.37 3.07 -2.60
N ASP A 32 18.27 4.38 -2.78
CA ASP A 32 19.34 5.29 -2.42
C ASP A 32 19.59 5.29 -0.90
N ALA A 33 20.85 5.12 -0.49
CA ALA A 33 21.20 4.97 0.92
C ALA A 33 20.91 6.23 1.76
N LYS A 34 20.91 7.43 1.15
CA LYS A 34 20.57 8.67 1.85
C LYS A 34 19.06 8.77 2.05
N GLU A 35 18.27 8.38 1.05
CA GLU A 35 16.81 8.33 1.16
C GLU A 35 16.36 7.28 2.19
N LEU A 36 16.95 6.09 2.18
CA LEU A 36 16.64 5.04 3.14
C LEU A 36 16.91 5.51 4.58
N ARG A 37 18.09 6.08 4.85
CA ARG A 37 18.42 6.63 6.18
C ARG A 37 17.43 7.71 6.62
N ARG A 38 16.96 8.55 5.71
CA ARG A 38 15.95 9.58 6.02
C ARG A 38 14.65 8.92 6.46
N LEU A 39 14.15 7.95 5.70
CA LEU A 39 12.94 7.19 6.04
C LEU A 39 13.09 6.49 7.39
N GLU A 40 14.19 5.78 7.63
CA GLU A 40 14.45 5.10 8.90
C GLU A 40 14.49 6.07 10.09
N SER A 41 15.10 7.25 9.90
CA SER A 41 15.15 8.26 10.96
C SER A 41 13.80 8.88 11.30
N THR A 42 12.87 8.94 10.33
CA THR A 42 11.56 9.58 10.50
C THR A 42 10.49 8.57 10.90
N LEU A 43 10.39 7.44 10.19
CA LEU A 43 9.31 6.44 10.33
C LEU A 43 9.82 5.03 10.67
N GLY A 44 11.13 4.81 10.80
CA GLY A 44 11.69 3.47 10.96
C GLY A 44 11.21 2.71 12.21
N LYS A 45 10.77 3.43 13.25
CA LYS A 45 10.20 2.81 14.47
C LYS A 45 8.78 2.28 14.31
N VAL A 46 8.04 2.79 13.31
CA VAL A 46 6.63 2.47 13.09
C VAL A 46 6.42 1.61 11.84
N LEU A 47 7.39 1.58 10.93
CA LEU A 47 7.36 0.75 9.74
C LEU A 47 7.60 -0.74 10.09
N PRO A 48 6.92 -1.68 9.40
CA PRO A 48 7.17 -3.10 9.61
C PRO A 48 8.63 -3.48 9.30
N GLU A 49 9.22 -4.28 10.17
CA GLU A 49 10.61 -4.75 10.00
C GLU A 49 10.80 -5.50 8.67
N ALA A 50 9.84 -6.37 8.30
CA ALA A 50 9.89 -7.10 7.04
C ALA A 50 9.93 -6.18 5.81
N TYR A 51 9.19 -5.06 5.83
CA TYR A 51 9.23 -4.06 4.76
C TYR A 51 10.60 -3.37 4.69
N LEU A 52 11.11 -2.90 5.83
CA LEU A 52 12.43 -2.25 5.90
C LEU A 52 13.55 -3.18 5.44
N GLN A 53 13.55 -4.43 5.91
CA GLN A 53 14.51 -5.44 5.48
C GLN A 53 14.42 -5.70 3.97
N PHE A 54 13.20 -5.82 3.42
CA PHE A 54 13.00 -6.05 1.99
C PHE A 54 13.56 -4.91 1.14
N ILE A 55 13.19 -3.66 1.41
CA ILE A 55 13.66 -2.51 0.61
C ILE A 55 15.16 -2.27 0.77
N THR A 56 15.73 -2.62 1.93
CA THR A 56 17.18 -2.50 2.20
C THR A 56 17.98 -3.55 1.43
N GLN A 57 17.51 -4.80 1.43
CA GLN A 57 18.27 -5.93 0.85
C GLN A 57 18.02 -6.11 -0.64
N HIS A 58 16.81 -5.82 -1.11
CA HIS A 58 16.38 -6.13 -2.47
C HIS A 58 16.07 -4.88 -3.28
N GLY A 59 15.47 -3.87 -2.65
CA GLY A 59 15.05 -2.63 -3.30
C GLY A 59 13.55 -2.55 -3.55
N LEU A 60 13.14 -1.60 -4.40
CA LEU A 60 11.74 -1.28 -4.67
C LEU A 60 11.19 -2.12 -5.81
N PHE A 61 10.09 -2.83 -5.55
CA PHE A 61 9.40 -3.63 -6.55
C PHE A 61 8.56 -2.77 -7.50
N CYS A 62 8.58 -3.11 -8.78
CA CYS A 62 7.68 -2.55 -9.79
C CYS A 62 7.39 -3.60 -10.88
N ALA A 63 6.13 -3.67 -11.30
CA ALA A 63 5.66 -4.48 -12.41
C ALA A 63 4.98 -3.62 -13.47
N THR A 64 5.19 -3.92 -14.75
CA THR A 64 4.59 -3.20 -15.87
C THR A 64 3.94 -4.14 -16.88
N ASN A 65 2.89 -3.67 -17.54
CA ASN A 65 2.25 -4.39 -18.64
C ASN A 65 2.89 -4.06 -20.00
N TRP A 66 2.36 -4.67 -21.06
CA TRP A 66 2.83 -4.51 -22.44
C TRP A 66 2.74 -3.08 -23.00
N ARG A 67 1.92 -2.21 -22.38
CA ARG A 67 1.84 -0.77 -22.72
C ARG A 67 2.89 0.07 -21.98
N GLY A 68 3.69 -0.55 -21.11
CA GLY A 68 4.60 0.15 -20.20
C GLY A 68 3.89 0.79 -19.01
N MET A 69 2.59 0.53 -18.80
CA MET A 69 1.87 1.04 -17.64
C MET A 69 2.20 0.20 -16.41
N GLU A 70 2.38 0.87 -15.27
CA GLU A 70 2.64 0.22 -14.00
C GLU A 70 1.39 -0.54 -13.53
N ARG A 71 1.59 -1.81 -13.15
CA ARG A 71 0.57 -2.72 -12.61
C ARG A 71 0.71 -2.93 -11.10
N ALA A 72 1.89 -2.63 -10.57
CA ALA A 72 2.17 -2.51 -9.15
C ALA A 72 3.48 -1.74 -9.01
N ARG A 73 3.56 -0.84 -8.04
CA ARG A 73 4.79 -0.11 -7.75
C ARG A 73 4.88 0.28 -6.28
N MET A 74 6.01 -0.05 -5.66
CA MET A 74 6.38 0.49 -4.35
C MET A 74 6.81 1.96 -4.45
N LEU A 75 6.44 2.73 -3.44
CA LEU A 75 6.90 4.10 -3.27
C LEU A 75 8.40 4.10 -2.94
N SER A 76 9.13 5.05 -3.51
CA SER A 76 10.47 5.39 -3.02
C SER A 76 10.40 5.93 -1.58
N PRO A 77 11.48 5.86 -0.79
CA PRO A 77 11.46 6.39 0.56
C PRO A 77 11.10 7.89 0.60
N ALA A 78 11.50 8.66 -0.41
CA ALA A 78 11.11 10.05 -0.56
C ALA A 78 9.59 10.19 -0.77
N GLU A 79 9.00 9.40 -1.68
CA GLU A 79 7.55 9.36 -1.91
C GLU A 79 6.79 8.89 -0.66
N VAL A 80 7.29 7.90 0.09
CA VAL A 80 6.65 7.46 1.36
C VAL A 80 6.52 8.64 2.32
N LEU A 81 7.59 9.41 2.51
CA LEU A 81 7.59 10.57 3.40
C LEU A 81 6.67 11.67 2.88
N GLU A 82 6.76 11.99 1.59
CA GLU A 82 5.91 13.01 0.96
C GLU A 82 4.42 12.64 1.07
N ARG A 83 4.05 11.40 0.75
CA ARG A 83 2.66 10.93 0.78
C ARG A 83 2.13 10.78 2.20
N HIS A 84 2.99 10.42 3.15
CA HIS A 84 2.61 10.39 4.56
C HIS A 84 2.31 11.78 5.11
N GLU A 85 3.07 12.82 4.74
CA GLU A 85 2.73 14.20 5.11
C GLU A 85 1.48 14.69 4.36
N TRP A 86 1.40 14.44 3.05
CA TRP A 86 0.25 14.84 2.24
C TRP A 86 -1.08 14.25 2.74
N ASN A 87 -1.07 13.01 3.23
CA ASN A 87 -2.26 12.38 3.84
C ASN A 87 -2.79 13.14 5.06
N LYS A 88 -1.95 13.93 5.75
CA LYS A 88 -2.33 14.73 6.92
C LYS A 88 -2.89 16.10 6.51
N GLU A 89 -2.39 16.66 5.42
CA GLU A 89 -2.74 18.01 4.94
C GLU A 89 -4.13 18.06 4.30
N PHE A 90 -4.59 16.96 3.68
CA PHE A 90 -5.86 16.96 2.92
C PHE A 90 -7.13 17.07 3.78
N VAL A 91 -7.03 16.83 5.09
CA VAL A 91 -8.17 16.96 6.02
C VAL A 91 -8.15 18.37 6.63
N GLU A 92 -8.29 19.41 5.80
CA GLU A 92 -8.48 20.77 6.32
C GLU A 92 -9.87 20.88 6.98
N GLU A 93 -9.96 21.58 8.13
CA GLU A 93 -11.17 21.69 8.97
C GLU A 93 -12.42 22.18 8.19
N ASP A 94 -12.22 22.89 7.08
CA ASP A 94 -13.30 23.43 6.23
C ASP A 94 -13.75 22.45 5.12
N SER A 95 -13.13 21.28 5.00
CA SER A 95 -13.41 20.31 3.91
C SER A 95 -14.72 19.53 4.11
N PHE A 96 -15.32 19.62 5.31
CA PHE A 96 -16.42 18.76 5.75
C PHE A 96 -17.73 19.53 6.00
N GLY A 97 -17.66 20.85 6.22
CA GLY A 97 -18.81 21.71 6.55
C GLY A 97 -18.73 22.29 7.96
N ASP A 98 -19.65 23.21 8.27
CA ASP A 98 -19.62 23.97 9.53
C ASP A 98 -20.28 23.23 10.70
N GLY A 99 -20.95 22.10 10.44
CA GLY A 99 -21.67 21.33 11.45
C GLY A 99 -20.73 20.64 12.46
N GLU A 100 -21.14 20.55 13.72
CA GLU A 100 -20.33 19.88 14.76
C GLU A 100 -20.07 18.40 14.47
N GLU A 101 -21.04 17.70 13.85
CA GLU A 101 -20.87 16.30 13.43
C GLU A 101 -19.88 16.15 12.28
N GLU A 102 -19.88 17.11 11.34
CA GLU A 102 -18.96 17.15 10.19
C GLU A 102 -17.52 17.43 10.65
N LYS A 103 -17.35 18.36 11.60
CA LYS A 103 -16.04 18.64 12.23
C LYS A 103 -15.51 17.45 13.03
N GLU A 104 -16.38 16.75 13.75
CA GLU A 104 -15.99 15.55 14.49
C GLU A 104 -15.58 14.40 13.55
N ALA A 105 -16.29 14.23 12.43
CA ALA A 105 -15.91 13.27 11.39
C ALA A 105 -14.55 13.63 10.77
N ALA A 106 -14.34 14.90 10.42
CA ALA A 106 -13.06 15.40 9.91
C ALA A 106 -11.90 15.12 10.88
N ARG A 107 -12.09 15.39 12.17
CA ARG A 107 -11.08 15.15 13.20
C ARG A 107 -10.70 13.68 13.29
N ARG A 108 -11.68 12.78 13.24
CA ARG A 108 -11.47 11.32 13.29
C ARG A 108 -10.76 10.80 12.04
N GLU A 109 -11.15 11.30 10.87
CA GLU A 109 -10.47 11.01 9.60
C GLU A 109 -9.01 11.45 9.63
N LEU A 110 -8.73 12.65 10.15
CA LEU A 110 -7.36 13.13 10.31
C LEU A 110 -6.55 12.26 11.29
N GLU A 111 -7.15 11.81 12.40
CA GLU A 111 -6.50 10.90 13.35
C GLU A 111 -6.12 9.57 12.67
N VAL A 112 -7.02 9.00 11.89
CA VAL A 112 -6.75 7.80 11.08
C VAL A 112 -5.65 8.05 10.06
N ARG A 113 -5.74 9.11 9.26
CA ARG A 113 -4.75 9.38 8.20
C ARG A 113 -3.35 9.65 8.75
N ARG A 114 -3.24 10.20 9.96
CA ARG A 114 -1.95 10.43 10.65
C ARG A 114 -1.22 9.13 11.00
N ARG A 115 -1.91 8.02 11.21
CA ARG A 115 -1.29 6.72 11.49
C ARG A 115 -1.07 5.86 10.26
N LEU A 116 -1.61 6.23 9.11
CA LEU A 116 -1.40 5.53 7.85
C LEU A 116 -0.10 5.96 7.17
N VAL A 117 0.73 4.97 6.83
CA VAL A 117 1.97 5.18 6.06
C VAL A 117 1.83 4.50 4.69
N PRO A 118 1.63 5.26 3.60
CA PRO A 118 1.60 4.73 2.24
C PRO A 118 2.92 4.09 1.86
N PHE A 119 2.88 2.96 1.16
CA PHE A 119 4.11 2.30 0.68
C PHE A 119 4.02 1.72 -0.73
N GLN A 120 2.81 1.56 -1.29
CA GLN A 120 2.64 1.01 -2.65
C GLN A 120 1.41 1.60 -3.33
N TYR A 121 1.51 1.92 -4.62
CA TYR A 121 0.37 2.32 -5.44
C TYR A 121 -0.62 1.17 -5.67
N ILE A 122 -1.89 1.52 -5.73
CA ILE A 122 -2.96 0.70 -6.30
C ILE A 122 -3.03 1.03 -7.80
N ALA A 123 -2.65 0.09 -8.66
CA ALA A 123 -2.35 0.41 -10.06
C ALA A 123 -3.58 0.67 -10.96
N ASP A 124 -4.77 0.29 -10.51
CA ASP A 124 -6.00 0.38 -11.30
C ASP A 124 -6.95 1.47 -10.80
N SER A 125 -6.46 2.34 -9.93
CA SER A 125 -7.22 3.47 -9.41
C SER A 125 -6.50 4.79 -9.65
N TYR A 126 -7.12 5.91 -9.24
CA TYR A 126 -6.64 7.24 -9.54
C TYR A 126 -5.26 7.50 -8.88
N VAL A 127 -4.62 8.63 -9.23
CA VAL A 127 -3.20 8.97 -8.94
C VAL A 127 -2.85 9.08 -7.43
N SER A 128 -3.75 8.68 -6.53
CA SER A 128 -3.62 8.93 -5.10
C SER A 128 -4.06 7.77 -4.19
N ASP A 129 -4.34 6.57 -4.71
CA ASP A 129 -4.72 5.44 -3.84
C ASP A 129 -3.54 4.51 -3.54
N PHE A 130 -3.46 4.11 -2.27
CA PHE A 130 -2.28 3.43 -1.76
C PHE A 130 -2.65 2.22 -0.90
N TYR A 131 -1.81 1.20 -0.97
CA TYR A 131 -1.66 0.32 0.18
C TYR A 131 -0.85 1.06 1.25
N SER A 132 -1.38 1.04 2.46
CA SER A 132 -0.83 1.73 3.61
C SER A 132 -0.65 0.78 4.78
N PHE A 133 0.37 1.05 5.59
CA PHE A 133 0.50 0.45 6.92
C PHE A 133 -0.30 1.28 7.91
N ASP A 134 -1.22 0.67 8.65
CA ASP A 134 -1.77 1.27 9.87
C ASP A 134 -0.81 1.00 11.03
N THR A 135 -0.11 2.05 11.44
CA THR A 135 0.96 1.95 12.45
C THR A 135 0.47 1.76 13.88
N GLU A 136 -0.84 1.82 14.14
CA GLU A 136 -1.41 1.54 15.47
C GLU A 136 -2.06 0.15 15.54
N LEU A 137 -2.56 -0.36 14.42
CA LEU A 137 -3.15 -1.70 14.35
C LEU A 137 -2.09 -2.76 14.04
N CYS A 138 -1.46 -3.29 15.09
CA CYS A 138 -0.41 -4.30 14.97
C CYS A 138 -0.83 -5.69 15.46
N ARG A 139 -0.34 -6.72 14.79
CA ARG A 139 -0.33 -8.12 15.26
C ARG A 139 1.12 -8.63 15.31
N ALA A 140 1.30 -9.87 15.75
CA ALA A 140 2.62 -10.50 15.89
C ALA A 140 3.49 -10.48 14.60
N LYS A 141 2.86 -10.37 13.43
CA LYS A 141 3.53 -10.37 12.12
C LYS A 141 3.81 -8.98 11.53
N GLY A 142 3.26 -7.92 12.12
CA GLY A 142 3.42 -6.56 11.62
C GLY A 142 2.18 -5.69 11.78
N ALA A 143 2.27 -4.49 11.21
CA ALA A 143 1.17 -3.55 11.05
C ALA A 143 0.12 -4.08 10.05
N LEU A 144 -1.14 -3.69 10.22
CA LEU A 144 -2.20 -3.92 9.23
C LEU A 144 -1.82 -3.23 7.92
N ILE A 145 -1.90 -3.97 6.83
CA ILE A 145 -1.80 -3.52 5.45
C ILE A 145 -3.21 -3.47 4.89
N MET A 146 -3.62 -2.30 4.46
CA MET A 146 -4.95 -2.04 3.93
C MET A 146 -4.90 -1.12 2.72
N GLN A 147 -5.96 -1.14 1.91
CA GLN A 147 -6.19 -0.15 0.87
C GLN A 147 -6.73 1.13 1.52
N ALA A 148 -6.10 2.26 1.23
CA ALA A 148 -6.59 3.57 1.60
C ALA A 148 -6.79 4.37 0.31
N TYR A 149 -8.05 4.57 -0.06
CA TYR A 149 -8.41 5.39 -1.21
C TYR A 149 -8.40 6.86 -0.81
N HIS A 150 -7.94 7.72 -1.71
CA HIS A 150 -7.82 9.14 -1.43
C HIS A 150 -9.15 9.86 -1.28
N ASP A 151 -10.17 9.42 -2.02
CA ASP A 151 -11.51 10.00 -2.12
C ASP A 151 -12.54 9.32 -1.21
N ASP A 152 -12.14 8.27 -0.49
CA ASP A 152 -13.02 7.56 0.42
C ASP A 152 -13.09 8.31 1.76
N PHE A 153 -14.20 9.02 1.91
CA PHE A 153 -14.58 9.82 3.08
C PHE A 153 -14.88 8.95 4.32
N ASP A 154 -14.96 7.63 4.16
CA ASP A 154 -15.42 6.69 5.19
C ASP A 154 -14.30 5.88 5.88
N LEU A 155 -13.03 6.22 5.66
CA LEU A 155 -11.88 5.57 6.31
C LEU A 155 -11.99 5.59 7.85
N ALA A 156 -12.38 6.73 8.43
CA ALA A 156 -12.69 6.85 9.86
C ALA A 156 -13.86 5.98 10.30
N THR A 157 -14.97 5.99 9.56
CA THR A 157 -16.17 5.24 9.93
C THR A 157 -15.90 3.74 9.92
N TRP A 158 -15.13 3.26 8.94
CA TRP A 158 -14.75 1.85 8.84
C TRP A 158 -13.75 1.43 9.92
N LEU A 159 -12.68 2.19 10.18
CA LEU A 159 -11.66 1.83 11.18
C LEU A 159 -12.10 1.99 12.64
N LEU A 160 -13.12 2.82 12.90
CA LEU A 160 -13.66 3.05 14.24
C LEU A 160 -14.87 2.18 14.58
N ASP A 161 -15.34 1.34 13.66
CA ASP A 161 -16.26 0.27 14.00
C ASP A 161 -15.62 -0.65 15.06
N GLU A 162 -16.39 -1.15 16.01
CA GLU A 162 -15.86 -2.06 17.05
C GLU A 162 -15.35 -3.36 16.43
N THR A 163 -15.84 -3.71 15.24
CA THR A 163 -15.41 -4.87 14.45
C THR A 163 -15.28 -4.50 12.96
N PRO A 164 -14.21 -3.81 12.55
CA PRO A 164 -14.00 -3.48 11.14
C PRO A 164 -13.91 -4.77 10.33
N ASP A 165 -14.58 -4.82 9.17
CA ASP A 165 -14.41 -5.93 8.25
C ASP A 165 -13.02 -5.86 7.62
N LEU A 166 -12.07 -6.62 8.17
CA LEU A 166 -10.70 -6.73 7.68
C LEU A 166 -10.56 -7.67 6.47
N SER A 167 -11.66 -8.07 5.82
CA SER A 167 -11.61 -8.85 4.59
C SER A 167 -10.79 -8.11 3.53
N GLY A 168 -9.81 -8.80 2.92
CA GLY A 168 -8.89 -8.19 1.95
C GLY A 168 -7.71 -7.41 2.56
N CYS A 169 -7.60 -7.31 3.88
CA CYS A 169 -6.41 -6.79 4.56
C CYS A 169 -5.47 -7.92 5.02
N THR A 170 -4.22 -7.58 5.31
CA THR A 170 -3.23 -8.53 5.87
C THR A 170 -2.33 -7.86 6.90
N PHE A 171 -1.66 -8.63 7.74
CA PHE A 171 -0.65 -8.13 8.71
C PHE A 171 0.76 -8.61 8.35
N ASP A 172 0.91 -9.28 7.21
CA ASP A 172 2.12 -9.96 6.79
C ASP A 172 2.56 -9.40 5.43
N PHE A 173 3.72 -8.76 5.41
CA PHE A 173 4.25 -8.13 4.20
C PHE A 173 4.51 -9.13 3.07
N ASP A 174 5.01 -10.33 3.39
CA ASP A 174 5.25 -11.36 2.38
C ASP A 174 3.93 -11.92 1.83
N GLU A 175 2.90 -12.00 2.67
CA GLU A 175 1.54 -12.34 2.24
C GLU A 175 0.96 -11.26 1.33
N HIS A 176 1.06 -9.98 1.70
CA HIS A 176 0.64 -8.85 0.88
C HIS A 176 1.33 -8.89 -0.49
N MET A 177 2.66 -9.03 -0.50
CA MET A 177 3.41 -9.07 -1.74
C MET A 177 3.02 -10.25 -2.61
N ARG A 178 2.79 -11.44 -2.04
CA ARG A 178 2.28 -12.58 -2.82
C ARG A 178 0.89 -12.32 -3.40
N TRP A 179 0.02 -11.66 -2.65
CA TRP A 179 -1.30 -11.26 -3.14
C TRP A 179 -1.17 -10.26 -4.30
N VAL A 180 -0.38 -9.19 -4.14
CA VAL A 180 -0.06 -8.24 -5.23
C VAL A 180 0.50 -8.97 -6.44
N LEU A 181 1.42 -9.92 -6.24
CA LEU A 181 2.00 -10.68 -7.33
C LEU A 181 0.96 -11.56 -8.04
N ARG A 182 -0.02 -12.12 -7.33
CA ARG A 182 -1.10 -12.89 -7.95
C ARG A 182 -2.08 -11.98 -8.71
N GLU A 183 -2.60 -10.95 -8.04
CA GLU A 183 -3.64 -10.07 -8.58
C GLU A 183 -3.13 -9.24 -9.78
N CYS A 184 -1.93 -8.68 -9.67
CA CYS A 184 -1.39 -7.84 -10.73
C CYS A 184 -0.93 -8.65 -11.95
N LEU A 185 -0.64 -9.94 -11.81
CA LEU A 185 0.27 -10.66 -12.72
C LEU A 185 -0.31 -11.99 -13.24
N GLU A 186 -1.30 -12.59 -12.60
CA GLU A 186 -1.81 -13.92 -12.97
C GLU A 186 -3.30 -13.95 -13.34
N GLU A 187 -4.18 -13.25 -12.62
CA GLU A 187 -5.61 -13.53 -12.72
C GLU A 187 -6.41 -12.51 -13.55
N GLY A 188 -6.02 -11.23 -13.62
CA GLY A 188 -6.75 -10.21 -14.39
C GLY A 188 -8.21 -9.97 -13.94
N SER A 189 -8.74 -10.78 -13.02
CA SER A 189 -9.93 -10.51 -12.25
C SER A 189 -9.54 -9.67 -11.05
N TRP A 190 -9.52 -8.35 -11.27
CA TRP A 190 -9.79 -7.40 -10.20
C TRP A 190 -10.93 -7.95 -9.38
N GLY A 191 -10.74 -8.02 -8.05
CA GLY A 191 -11.79 -8.42 -7.13
C GLY A 191 -13.12 -7.86 -7.62
N ARG A 192 -13.97 -8.76 -8.12
CA ARG A 192 -15.40 -8.51 -8.07
C ARG A 192 -15.69 -8.40 -6.59
N MET A 193 -15.58 -7.20 -6.04
CA MET A 193 -16.73 -6.73 -5.29
C MET A 193 -17.82 -6.58 -6.34
N ASP A 194 -18.46 -7.70 -6.66
CA ASP A 194 -19.86 -7.66 -7.04
C ASP A 194 -20.48 -6.78 -5.94
N LYS A 195 -20.86 -5.55 -6.28
CA LYS A 195 -21.84 -4.82 -5.50
C LYS A 195 -23.06 -5.72 -5.50
N ALA A 196 -23.14 -6.56 -4.48
CA ALA A 196 -24.25 -7.45 -4.29
C ALA A 196 -25.45 -6.55 -3.95
N GLY A 197 -26.38 -6.48 -4.91
CA GLY A 197 -27.81 -6.24 -4.71
C GLY A 197 -28.20 -4.92 -4.06
#